data_AF-X0X7P1-F1
#
_entry.id   AF-X0X7P1-F1
#
_cell.length_a   1.000
_cell.length_b   1.000
_cell.length_c   1.000
_cell.angle_alpha   90.00
_cell.angle_beta   90.00
_cell.angle_gamma   90.00
#
_symmetry.space_group_name_H-M   'P 1'
#
loop_
_entity.id
_entity.type
_entity.pdbx_description
1 polymer ?
#
loop_
_entity_poly.entity_id
_entity_poly.type
_entity_poly.pdbx_seq_one_letter_code
_entity_poly.pdbx_strand_id
1 'polypeptide(L)'
;MMNKTNLLVLCHTYNSFIKDPIEIISKEFNKIFVLVRYKPFAELSNIIPLPFFKSRRKHSKRYSIDYTNIPENVEVILVPLWYLPLNFFYKFLGHKHAKAVLKILKT
;
A
#
# COMPACT_ATOMS: atom_id res chain seq x y z
N MET A 1 -9.58 -29.05 -12.07
CA MET A 1 -9.80 -27.69 -11.53
C MET A 1 -8.56 -27.32 -10.75
N MET A 2 -7.76 -26.34 -11.18
CA MET A 2 -6.53 -25.96 -10.46
C MET A 2 -6.90 -25.51 -9.04
N ASN A 3 -6.22 -26.05 -8.03
CA ASN A 3 -6.36 -25.59 -6.64
C ASN A 3 -5.98 -24.10 -6.60
N LYS A 4 -6.98 -23.22 -6.59
CA LYS A 4 -6.76 -21.77 -6.57
C LYS A 4 -6.08 -21.41 -5.26
N THR A 5 -4.82 -20.99 -5.32
CA THR A 5 -4.05 -20.55 -4.16
C THR A 5 -4.40 -19.10 -3.81
N ASN A 6 -3.98 -18.65 -2.63
CA ASN A 6 -4.07 -17.25 -2.26
C ASN A 6 -2.78 -16.52 -2.65
N LEU A 7 -2.87 -15.25 -3.07
CA LEU A 7 -1.73 -14.40 -3.42
C LEU A 7 -1.59 -13.25 -2.42
N LEU A 8 -0.36 -12.98 -1.98
CA LEU A 8 -0.02 -11.80 -1.19
C LEU A 8 0.88 -10.87 -2.00
N VAL A 9 0.45 -9.63 -2.20
CA VAL A 9 1.20 -8.61 -2.93
C VAL A 9 1.63 -7.50 -1.97
N LEU A 10 2.91 -7.16 -1.98
CA LEU A 10 3.45 -6.00 -1.25
C LEU A 10 3.79 -4.89 -2.24
N CYS A 11 3.14 -3.74 -2.14
CA CYS A 11 3.40 -2.64 -3.06
C CYS A 11 3.43 -1.26 -2.36
N HIS A 12 4.02 -0.29 -3.07
CA HIS A 12 4.13 1.09 -2.60
C HIS A 12 2.88 1.92 -2.92
N THR A 13 2.21 1.58 -4.02
CA THR A 13 1.00 2.21 -4.53
C THR A 13 0.19 1.16 -5.26
N TYR A 14 -1.13 1.33 -5.26
CA TYR A 14 -2.06 0.53 -6.03
C TYR A 14 -2.74 1.43 -7.06
N ASN A 15 -2.02 1.66 -8.15
CA ASN A 15 -2.43 2.45 -9.31
C ASN A 15 -2.33 1.58 -10.58
N SER A 16 -2.72 2.08 -11.75
CA SER A 16 -2.80 1.29 -13.00
C SER A 16 -1.60 0.36 -13.25
N PHE A 17 -0.37 0.83 -12.99
CA PHE A 17 0.83 0.02 -13.21
C PHE A 17 0.89 -1.27 -12.37
N ILE A 18 0.42 -1.23 -11.12
CA ILE A 18 0.39 -2.39 -10.21
C ILE A 18 -0.97 -3.07 -10.24
N LYS A 19 -2.04 -2.28 -10.37
CA LYS A 19 -3.44 -2.69 -10.35
C LYS A 19 -3.77 -3.57 -11.54
N ASP A 20 -3.51 -3.11 -12.77
CA ASP A 20 -3.99 -3.78 -13.98
C ASP A 20 -3.46 -5.23 -14.08
N PRO A 21 -2.17 -5.53 -13.81
CA PRO A 21 -1.69 -6.90 -13.80
C PRO A 21 -2.36 -7.78 -12.73
N ILE A 22 -2.61 -7.23 -11.53
CA ILE A 22 -3.25 -7.96 -10.42
C ILE A 22 -4.70 -8.30 -10.78
N GLU A 23 -5.41 -7.38 -11.41
CA GLU A 23 -6.79 -7.59 -11.83
C GLU A 23 -6.89 -8.62 -12.96
N ILE A 24 -5.96 -8.62 -13.91
CA ILE A 24 -5.89 -9.61 -14.99
C ILE A 24 -5.69 -11.02 -14.43
N ILE A 25 -4.74 -11.20 -13.51
CA ILE A 25 -4.43 -12.53 -12.93
C ILE A 25 -5.41 -12.94 -11.83
N SER A 26 -6.30 -12.03 -11.38
CA SER A 26 -7.21 -12.28 -10.26
C SER A 26 -8.03 -13.55 -10.40
N LYS A 27 -8.43 -13.90 -11.63
CA LYS A 27 -9.25 -15.08 -11.93
C LYS A 27 -8.55 -16.41 -11.60
N GLU A 28 -7.22 -16.41 -11.57
CA GLU A 28 -6.38 -17.59 -11.30
C GLU A 28 -6.21 -17.87 -9.80
N PHE A 29 -6.54 -16.90 -8.95
CA PHE A 29 -6.38 -16.99 -7.49
C PHE A 29 -7.72 -17.03 -6.77
N ASN A 30 -7.72 -17.65 -5.59
CA ASN A 30 -8.90 -17.71 -4.74
C ASN A 30 -9.12 -16.37 -4.04
N LYS A 31 -8.05 -15.84 -3.46
CA LYS A 31 -8.03 -14.53 -2.79
C LYS A 31 -6.69 -13.86 -3.04
N ILE A 32 -6.71 -12.55 -3.29
CA ILE A 32 -5.51 -11.72 -3.42
C ILE A 32 -5.54 -10.66 -2.31
N PHE A 33 -4.50 -10.63 -1.50
CA PHE A 33 -4.30 -9.59 -0.49
C PHE A 33 -3.23 -8.62 -0.99
N VAL A 34 -3.60 -7.36 -1.17
CA VAL A 34 -2.70 -6.30 -1.63
C VAL A 34 -2.39 -5.38 -0.47
N LEU A 35 -1.20 -5.51 0.09
CA LEU A 35 -0.70 -4.67 1.17
C LEU A 35 -0.02 -3.44 0.56
N VAL A 36 -0.72 -2.30 0.66
CA VAL A 36 -0.25 -1.02 0.13
C VAL A 36 0.34 -0.19 1.25
N ARG A 37 1.63 0.09 1.15
CA ARG A 37 2.29 1.02 2.04
C ARG A 37 1.70 2.43 1.87
N TYR A 38 1.24 3.04 2.95
CA TYR A 38 0.91 4.47 2.96
C TYR A 38 1.75 5.23 3.99
N LYS A 39 1.91 6.53 3.78
CA LYS A 39 2.67 7.43 4.67
C LYS A 39 1.69 8.26 5.49
N PRO A 40 1.45 7.97 6.77
CA PRO A 40 0.48 8.72 7.59
C PRO A 40 0.81 10.22 7.69
N PHE A 41 2.09 10.60 7.66
CA PHE A 41 2.51 12.01 7.59
C PHE A 41 1.98 12.76 6.36
N ALA A 42 1.67 12.05 5.27
CA ALA A 42 1.06 12.67 4.09
C ALA A 42 -0.41 13.01 4.33
N GLU A 43 -1.12 12.29 5.22
CA GLU A 43 -2.50 12.63 5.61
C GLU A 43 -2.55 13.88 6.48
N LEU A 44 -1.54 14.10 7.33
CA LEU A 44 -1.42 15.33 8.14
C LEU A 44 -1.35 16.60 7.27
N SER A 45 -0.98 16.48 5.99
CA SER A 45 -1.05 17.61 5.03
C SER A 45 -2.46 18.09 4.73
N ASN A 46 -3.48 17.29 5.04
CA ASN A 46 -4.87 17.70 4.95
C ASN A 46 -5.31 18.56 6.15
N ILE A 47 -4.56 18.52 7.26
CA ILE A 47 -4.90 19.19 8.52
C ILE A 47 -3.99 20.40 8.77
N ILE A 48 -2.68 20.26 8.51
CA ILE A 48 -1.68 21.29 8.81
C ILE A 48 -1.21 21.98 7.51
N PRO A 49 -1.56 23.25 7.27
CA PRO A 49 -1.28 23.96 6.02
C PRO A 49 0.16 24.50 5.92
N LEU A 50 1.17 23.76 6.38
CA LEU A 50 2.57 24.16 6.20
C LEU A 50 3.08 23.78 4.80
N PRO A 51 3.95 24.61 4.18
CA PRO A 51 4.51 24.35 2.85
C PRO A 51 5.17 22.96 2.73
N PHE A 52 5.84 22.53 3.80
CA PHE A 52 6.47 21.22 3.90
C PHE A 52 5.47 20.06 3.73
N PHE A 53 4.26 20.18 4.28
CA PHE A 53 3.23 19.15 4.17
C PHE A 53 2.49 19.21 2.83
N LYS A 54 2.27 20.42 2.28
CA LYS A 54 1.64 20.60 0.95
C LYS A 54 2.34 19.81 -0.16
N SER A 55 3.67 19.82 -0.20
CA SER A 55 4.46 19.07 -1.20
C SER A 55 4.31 17.55 -1.09
N ARG A 56 3.82 17.04 0.04
CA ARG A 56 3.69 15.60 0.34
C ARG A 56 2.29 15.05 0.19
N ARG A 57 1.31 15.90 -0.14
CA ARG A 57 -0.08 15.52 -0.42
C ARG A 57 -0.20 14.47 -1.54
N LYS A 58 0.73 14.46 -2.51
CA LYS A 58 0.83 13.44 -3.57
C LYS A 58 1.10 12.01 -3.07
N HIS A 59 1.56 11.87 -1.82
CA HIS A 59 1.77 10.58 -1.17
C HIS A 59 0.65 10.22 -0.18
N SER A 60 -0.45 10.97 -0.19
CA SER A 60 -1.64 10.64 0.59
C SER A 60 -2.33 9.40 0.00
N LYS A 61 -3.14 8.75 0.83
CA LYS A 61 -3.96 7.58 0.51
C LYS A 61 -4.76 7.79 -0.77
N ARG A 62 -5.34 8.99 -0.95
CA ARG A 62 -6.18 9.34 -2.11
C ARG A 62 -5.45 9.24 -3.45
N TYR A 63 -4.14 9.48 -3.48
CA TYR A 63 -3.34 9.40 -4.72
C TYR A 63 -2.55 8.10 -4.82
N SER A 64 -2.43 7.36 -3.72
CA SER A 64 -1.64 6.13 -3.67
C SER A 64 -2.48 4.89 -3.98
N ILE A 65 -3.81 4.99 -3.94
CA ILE A 65 -4.73 3.87 -4.14
C ILE A 65 -5.88 4.29 -5.04
N ASP A 66 -6.05 3.52 -6.10
CA ASP A 66 -7.22 3.52 -6.95
C ASP A 66 -8.17 2.39 -6.52
N TYR A 67 -9.37 2.76 -6.07
CA TYR A 67 -10.42 1.82 -5.64
C TYR A 67 -11.45 1.50 -6.73
N THR A 68 -11.26 2.00 -7.95
CA THR A 68 -12.22 1.77 -9.04
C THR A 68 -12.18 0.32 -9.52
N ASN A 69 -13.34 -0.32 -9.68
CA ASN A 69 -13.51 -1.65 -10.30
C ASN A 69 -12.64 -2.78 -9.72
N ILE A 70 -12.33 -2.75 -8.42
CA ILE A 70 -11.55 -3.81 -7.78
C ILE A 70 -12.34 -5.14 -7.85
N PRO A 71 -11.73 -6.24 -8.33
CA PRO A 71 -12.35 -7.56 -8.33
C PRO A 71 -12.74 -8.01 -6.90
N GLU A 72 -13.85 -8.73 -6.76
CA GLU A 72 -14.38 -9.16 -5.45
C GLU A 72 -13.39 -10.02 -4.63
N ASN A 73 -12.51 -10.75 -5.32
CA ASN A 73 -11.50 -11.58 -4.68
C ASN A 73 -10.18 -10.83 -4.37
N VAL A 74 -10.11 -9.52 -4.62
CA VAL A 74 -8.95 -8.67 -4.32
C VAL A 74 -9.26 -7.79 -3.11
N GLU A 75 -8.42 -7.88 -2.08
CA GLU A 75 -8.54 -7.11 -0.85
C GLU A 75 -7.34 -6.18 -0.69
N VAL A 76 -7.59 -4.87 -0.67
CA VAL A 76 -6.55 -3.85 -0.54
C VAL A 76 -6.43 -3.40 0.91
N ILE A 77 -5.31 -3.76 1.55
CA ILE A 77 -5.03 -3.49 2.96
C ILE A 77 -3.95 -2.42 3.07
N LEU A 78 -4.21 -1.41 3.89
CA LEU A 78 -3.28 -0.32 4.13
C LEU A 78 -2.23 -0.67 5.19
N VAL A 79 -0.95 -0.47 4.85
CA VAL A 79 0.16 -0.64 5.78
C VAL A 79 0.71 0.74 6.19
N PRO A 80 0.39 1.24 7.39
CA PRO A 80 0.92 2.52 7.86
C PRO A 80 2.42 2.41 8.11
N LEU A 81 3.21 3.19 7.35
CA LEU A 81 4.66 3.27 7.57
C LEU A 81 5.09 4.65 8.06
N TRP A 82 5.43 4.71 9.34
CA TRP A 82 5.89 5.91 10.03
C TRP A 82 7.41 6.08 9.89
N TYR A 83 7.83 7.10 9.15
CA TYR A 83 9.25 7.49 9.07
C TYR A 83 9.39 8.97 8.70
N LEU A 84 10.45 9.59 9.21
CA LEU A 84 10.88 10.92 8.80
C LEU A 84 11.77 10.82 7.55
N PRO A 85 11.73 11.81 6.64
CA PRO A 85 12.48 11.79 5.39
C PRO A 85 13.98 12.14 5.57
N LEU A 86 14.63 11.61 6.62
CA LEU A 86 16.07 11.81 6.83
C LEU A 86 16.84 10.61 6.27
N ASN A 87 18.01 10.86 5.66
CA ASN A 87 18.85 9.83 5.02
C ASN A 87 19.12 8.62 5.91
N PHE A 88 19.30 8.83 7.22
CA PHE A 88 19.51 7.75 8.18
C PHE A 88 18.32 6.76 8.24
N PHE A 89 17.08 7.26 8.19
CA PHE A 89 15.89 6.41 8.28
C PHE A 89 15.63 5.59 7.02
N TYR A 90 16.14 6.02 5.85
CA TYR A 90 15.97 5.27 4.61
C TYR A 90 16.66 3.90 4.64
N LYS A 91 17.81 3.76 5.32
CA LYS A 91 18.53 2.49 5.45
C LYS A 91 17.73 1.41 6.16
N PHE A 92 16.86 1.79 7.10
CA PHE A 92 16.03 0.85 7.88
C PHE A 92 14.61 0.68 7.35
N LEU A 93 14.28 1.33 6.23
CA LEU A 93 12.91 1.44 5.75
C LEU A 93 12.33 0.10 5.33
N GLY A 94 13.13 -0.75 4.67
CA GLY A 94 12.72 -2.10 4.31
C GLY A 94 12.38 -2.95 5.53
N HIS A 95 13.23 -2.92 6.56
CA HIS A 95 13.00 -3.65 7.81
C HIS A 95 11.76 -3.14 8.56
N LYS A 96 11.56 -1.82 8.62
CA LYS A 96 10.33 -1.23 9.19
C LYS A 96 9.08 -1.65 8.44
N HIS A 97 9.15 -1.69 7.10
CA HIS A 97 8.03 -2.12 6.26
C HIS A 97 7.69 -3.59 6.51
N ALA A 98 8.69 -4.48 6.52
CA ALA A 98 8.51 -5.89 6.82
C ALA A 98 7.87 -6.11 8.21
N LYS A 99 8.34 -5.38 9.24
CA LYS A 99 7.73 -5.42 10.58
C LYS A 99 6.26 -4.99 10.58
N ALA A 100 5.92 -3.93 9.83
CA ALA A 100 4.55 -3.43 9.73
C ALA A 100 3.64 -4.46 9.04
N VAL A 101 4.10 -5.06 7.94
CA VAL A 101 3.40 -6.14 7.23
C VAL A 101 3.20 -7.35 8.14
N LEU A 102 4.26 -7.83 8.81
CA LEU A 102 4.17 -8.99 9.71
C LEU A 102 3.22 -8.75 10.88
N LYS A 103 3.07 -7.50 11.35
CA LYS A 103 2.10 -7.16 12.38
C LYS A 103 0.66 -7.34 11.88
N ILE A 104 0.38 -6.94 10.64
CA ILE A 104 -0.94 -7.09 10.01
C ILE A 104 -1.26 -8.57 9.77
N LEU A 105 -0.29 -9.35 9.27
CA LEU A 105 -0.48 -10.78 8.98
C LEU A 105 -0.66 -11.66 10.23
N LYS A 106 -0.25 -11.17 11.40
CA LYS A 106 -0.40 -11.89 12.69
C LYS A 106 -1.70 -11.57 13.42
N THR A 107 -2.48 -10.62 12.90
CA THR A 107 -3.77 -10.21 13.44
C THR A 107 -4.87 -11.02 12.76
#